data_AF-A0A933CVE4-F1
#
_entry.id   AF-A0A933CVE4-F1
#
_cell.length_a   1.000
_cell.length_b   1.000
_cell.length_c   1.000
_cell.angle_alpha   90.00
_cell.angle_beta   90.00
_cell.angle_gamma   90.00
#
_symmetry.space_group_name_H-M   'P 1'
#
loop_
_entity.id
_entity.type
_entity.pdbx_description
1 polymer ?
#
loop_
_entity_poly.entity_id
_entity_poly.type
_entity_poly.pdbx_seq_one_letter_code
_entity_poly.pdbx_strand_id
1 'polypeptide(L)'
;MIEVLSGLLTPLIAVLAAYIAWQQWRTNHLRLKHELFDRRYALFEKITSFIAEILVQGKVPANAETRFLRETKTAIFLFGKEIQEFIEEIYRKGADLHALEAMLENLQGDERVRNVAKQREIKDWFSAQLNGCAARFSRFLSFGGDRTMNGTQRKLLCGFTIFASLLLAGVVGILAFASFQGIVSTQGDVFDKVVFKDHLKWIVAALTVLLGLLFIGVVAFVGFWFVLGKKLEHDA
;
A
#
# COMPACT_ATOMS: atom_id res chain seq x y z
N MET A 1 -8.82 -11.64 44.38
CA MET A 1 -9.53 -11.79 43.08
C MET A 1 -9.24 -10.67 42.10
N ILE A 2 -9.11 -9.40 42.53
CA ILE A 2 -8.77 -8.26 41.63
C ILE A 2 -7.36 -8.39 41.04
N GLU A 3 -6.39 -8.92 41.79
CA GLU A 3 -4.99 -9.06 41.35
C GLU A 3 -4.81 -10.02 40.16
N VAL A 4 -5.61 -11.09 40.09
CA VAL A 4 -5.52 -12.10 39.01
C VAL A 4 -6.02 -11.52 37.68
N LEU A 5 -7.03 -10.65 37.72
CA LEU A 5 -7.58 -9.98 36.53
C LEU A 5 -6.61 -8.92 35.98
N SER A 6 -5.93 -8.21 36.87
CA SER A 6 -4.92 -7.21 36.50
C SER A 6 -3.68 -7.86 35.87
N GLY A 7 -3.24 -9.01 36.39
CA GLY A 7 -2.09 -9.76 35.86
C GLY A 7 -2.31 -10.36 34.47
N LEU A 8 -3.56 -10.64 34.08
CA LEU A 8 -3.89 -11.22 32.77
C LEU A 8 -4.04 -10.15 31.66
N LEU A 9 -4.26 -8.89 32.04
CA LEU A 9 -4.46 -7.79 31.11
C LEU A 9 -3.17 -7.46 30.34
N THR A 10 -2.04 -7.46 31.04
CA THR A 10 -0.72 -7.16 30.47
C THR A 10 -0.30 -8.12 29.35
N PRO A 11 -0.33 -9.47 29.54
CA PRO A 11 0.01 -10.40 28.46
C PRO A 11 -1.00 -10.34 27.31
N LEU A 12 -2.29 -10.08 27.57
CA LEU A 12 -3.29 -9.93 26.51
C LEU A 12 -3.00 -8.73 25.62
N ILE A 13 -2.71 -7.57 26.23
CA ILE A 13 -2.33 -6.36 25.48
C ILE A 13 -1.02 -6.59 24.73
N ALA A 14 -0.04 -7.28 25.33
CA ALA A 14 1.23 -7.60 24.67
C ALA A 14 1.03 -8.48 23.42
N VAL A 15 0.16 -9.50 23.49
CA VAL A 15 -0.18 -10.35 22.34
C VAL A 15 -0.89 -9.56 21.25
N LEU A 16 -1.85 -8.70 21.62
CA LEU A 16 -2.55 -7.83 20.66
C LEU A 16 -1.59 -6.84 19.99
N ALA A 17 -0.70 -6.21 20.75
CA ALA A 17 0.30 -5.29 20.22
C ALA A 17 1.28 -6.00 19.27
N ALA A 18 1.76 -7.19 19.63
CA ALA A 18 2.62 -8.00 18.77
C ALA A 18 1.92 -8.38 17.45
N TYR A 19 0.63 -8.74 17.52
CA TYR A 19 -0.17 -9.04 16.34
C TYR A 19 -0.36 -7.81 15.42
N ILE A 20 -0.71 -6.65 15.98
CA ILE A 20 -0.85 -5.40 15.23
C ILE A 20 0.49 -5.02 14.57
N ALA A 21 1.60 -5.13 15.30
CA ALA A 21 2.94 -4.84 14.78
C ALA A 21 3.31 -5.77 13.60
N TRP A 22 3.01 -7.06 13.71
CA TRP A 22 3.23 -8.01 12.61
C TRP A 22 2.40 -7.66 11.37
N GLN A 23 1.14 -7.28 11.57
CA GLN A 23 0.26 -6.88 10.49
C GLN A 23 0.68 -5.56 9.82
N GLN A 24 1.16 -4.59 10.62
CA GLN A 24 1.75 -3.35 10.11
C GLN A 24 3.00 -3.65 9.27
N TRP A 25 3.87 -4.54 9.75
CA TRP A 25 5.07 -4.95 9.00
C TRP A 25 4.72 -5.57 7.65
N ARG A 26 3.76 -6.51 7.61
CA ARG A 26 3.29 -7.14 6.36
C ARG A 26 2.68 -6.11 5.40
N THR A 27 1.89 -5.17 5.92
CA THR A 27 1.26 -4.11 5.10
C THR A 27 2.30 -3.16 4.52
N ASN A 28 3.28 -2.74 5.32
CA ASN A 28 4.37 -1.89 4.88
C ASN A 28 5.24 -2.57 3.80
N HIS A 29 5.45 -3.88 3.91
CA HIS A 29 6.18 -4.62 2.89
C HIS A 29 5.45 -4.69 1.54
N LEU A 30 4.12 -4.89 1.56
CA LEU A 30 3.31 -4.84 0.34
C LEU A 30 3.28 -3.44 -0.27
N ARG A 31 3.19 -2.40 0.57
CA ARG A 31 3.22 -1.00 0.14
C ARG A 31 4.52 -0.66 -0.57
N LEU A 32 5.66 -1.11 -0.05
CA LEU A 32 6.97 -0.87 -0.68
C LEU A 32 7.04 -1.46 -2.10
N LYS A 33 6.48 -2.66 -2.32
CA LYS A 33 6.43 -3.28 -3.65
C LYS A 33 5.55 -2.48 -4.61
N HIS A 34 4.40 -2.00 -4.15
CA HIS A 34 3.50 -1.17 -4.95
C HIS A 34 4.15 0.17 -5.34
N GLU A 35 4.79 0.85 -4.38
CA GLU A 35 5.47 2.13 -4.65
C GLU A 35 6.61 1.99 -5.66
N LEU A 36 7.34 0.86 -5.64
CA LEU A 36 8.36 0.56 -6.65
C LEU A 36 7.75 0.31 -8.03
N PHE A 37 6.64 -0.42 -8.10
CA PHE A 37 5.92 -0.65 -9.33
C PHE A 37 5.39 0.66 -9.93
N ASP A 38 4.72 1.50 -9.14
CA ASP A 38 4.19 2.79 -9.58
C ASP A 38 5.30 3.68 -10.16
N ARG A 39 6.45 3.74 -9.49
CA ARG A 39 7.61 4.50 -10.00
C ARG A 39 8.15 3.96 -11.33
N ARG A 40 8.19 2.64 -11.49
CA ARG A 40 8.63 2.00 -12.75
C ARG A 40 7.62 2.22 -13.87
N TYR A 41 6.33 2.07 -13.58
CA TYR A 41 5.26 2.27 -14.54
C TYR A 41 5.18 3.73 -15.01
N ALA A 42 5.30 4.69 -14.08
CA ALA A 42 5.33 6.11 -14.42
C ALA A 42 6.45 6.45 -15.42
N LEU A 43 7.63 5.83 -15.26
CA LEU A 43 8.73 6.04 -16.20
C LEU A 43 8.47 5.40 -17.57
N PHE A 44 7.94 4.18 -17.59
CA PHE A 44 7.52 3.52 -18.82
C PHE A 44 6.53 4.41 -19.60
N GLU A 45 5.53 4.96 -18.91
CA GLU A 45 4.54 5.86 -19.50
C GLU A 45 5.19 7.11 -20.11
N LYS A 46 6.18 7.73 -19.43
CA LYS A 46 6.92 8.87 -19.99
C LYS A 46 7.65 8.50 -21.28
N ILE A 47 8.27 7.33 -21.33
CA ILE A 47 9.02 6.87 -22.49
C ILE A 47 8.08 6.60 -23.67
N THR A 48 7.01 5.84 -23.44
CA THR A 48 6.03 5.54 -24.49
C THR A 48 5.30 6.80 -24.94
N SER A 49 4.99 7.73 -24.04
CA SER A 49 4.34 9.00 -24.38
C SER A 49 5.21 9.86 -25.30
N PHE A 50 6.52 9.93 -25.03
CA PHE A 50 7.45 10.68 -25.88
C PHE A 50 7.53 10.09 -27.29
N ILE A 51 7.65 8.76 -27.41
CA ILE A 51 7.66 8.07 -28.70
C ILE A 51 6.32 8.27 -29.44
N ALA A 52 5.20 8.09 -28.74
CA ALA A 52 3.87 8.26 -29.33
C ALA A 52 3.64 9.69 -29.81
N GLU A 53 4.09 10.70 -29.05
CA GLU A 53 3.95 12.10 -29.43
C GLU A 53 4.71 12.41 -30.74
N ILE A 54 5.93 11.90 -30.89
CA ILE A 54 6.71 12.02 -32.14
C ILE A 54 5.99 11.36 -33.31
N LEU A 55 5.43 10.16 -33.12
CA LEU A 55 4.72 9.42 -34.17
C LEU A 55 3.40 10.09 -34.58
N VAL A 56 2.67 10.67 -33.62
CA VAL A 56 1.39 11.35 -33.87
C VAL A 56 1.61 12.70 -34.54
N GLN A 57 2.55 13.51 -34.02
CA GLN A 57 2.82 14.84 -34.58
C GLN A 57 3.67 14.78 -35.86
N GLY A 58 4.39 13.67 -36.06
CA GLY A 58 5.36 13.53 -37.13
C GLY A 58 6.52 14.53 -37.01
N LYS A 59 6.72 15.14 -35.85
CA LYS A 59 7.79 16.09 -35.54
C LYS A 59 8.15 16.05 -34.07
N VAL A 60 9.36 16.51 -33.73
CA VAL A 60 9.77 16.63 -32.33
C VAL A 60 9.19 17.93 -31.75
N PRO A 61 8.38 17.86 -30.67
CA PRO A 61 7.85 19.07 -30.06
C PRO A 61 8.96 19.91 -29.42
N ALA A 62 8.80 21.23 -29.45
CA ALA A 62 9.75 22.15 -28.84
C ALA A 62 9.92 21.83 -27.35
N ASN A 63 11.18 21.72 -26.90
CA ASN A 63 11.58 21.36 -25.53
C ASN A 63 11.22 19.93 -25.07
N ALA A 64 10.66 19.07 -25.95
CA ALA A 64 10.31 17.70 -25.59
C ALA A 64 11.55 16.86 -25.22
N GLU A 65 12.66 17.06 -25.93
CA GLU A 65 13.96 16.43 -25.66
C GLU A 65 14.51 16.74 -24.26
N THR A 66 14.57 18.03 -23.90
CA THR A 66 15.05 18.47 -22.59
C THR A 66 14.15 17.96 -21.47
N ARG A 67 12.82 17.95 -21.70
CA ARG A 67 11.85 17.37 -20.78
C ARG A 67 12.07 15.86 -20.63
N PHE A 68 12.23 15.14 -21.72
CA PHE A 68 12.48 13.70 -21.75
C PHE A 68 13.74 13.35 -20.96
N LEU A 69 14.86 14.03 -21.21
CA LEU A 69 16.10 13.83 -20.46
C LEU A 69 15.91 14.07 -18.96
N ARG A 70 15.21 15.14 -18.58
CA ARG A 70 14.97 15.46 -17.16
C ARG A 70 14.11 14.40 -16.48
N GLU A 71 13.05 13.97 -17.13
CA GLU A 71 12.10 12.98 -16.59
C GLU A 71 12.68 11.57 -16.55
N THR A 72 13.69 11.27 -17.37
CA THR A 72 14.33 9.95 -17.46
C THR A 72 15.63 9.79 -16.68
N LYS A 73 16.16 10.84 -16.03
CA LYS A 73 17.41 10.73 -15.24
C LYS A 73 17.35 9.67 -14.13
N THR A 74 16.18 9.43 -13.57
CA THR A 74 15.96 8.44 -12.50
C THR A 74 15.89 7.00 -13.01
N ALA A 75 15.91 6.77 -14.32
CA ALA A 75 15.84 5.45 -14.94
C ALA A 75 16.96 4.51 -14.48
N ILE A 76 18.18 5.01 -14.40
CA ILE A 76 19.37 4.24 -14.00
C ILE A 76 19.19 3.56 -12.65
N PHE A 77 18.52 4.21 -11.70
CA PHE A 77 18.31 3.69 -10.36
C PHE A 77 17.18 2.65 -10.29
N LEU A 78 16.19 2.72 -11.18
CA LEU A 78 15.00 1.87 -11.14
C LEU A 78 15.13 0.60 -11.98
N PHE A 79 15.85 0.69 -13.11
CA PHE A 79 15.95 -0.36 -14.13
C PHE A 79 17.39 -0.79 -14.45
N GLY A 80 18.38 -0.01 -14.02
CA GLY A 80 19.79 -0.28 -14.31
C GLY A 80 20.23 0.19 -15.71
N LYS A 81 21.39 -0.32 -16.14
CA LYS A 81 22.11 0.16 -17.33
C LYS A 81 21.41 -0.18 -18.65
N GLU A 82 20.74 -1.32 -18.74
CA GLU A 82 20.08 -1.78 -19.98
C GLU A 82 19.03 -0.78 -20.47
N ILE A 83 18.14 -0.33 -19.58
CA ILE A 83 17.10 0.64 -19.92
C ILE A 83 17.67 2.05 -20.08
N GLN A 84 18.74 2.40 -19.34
CA GLN A 84 19.45 3.66 -19.51
C GLN A 84 20.00 3.79 -20.94
N GLU A 85 20.67 2.76 -21.45
CA GLU A 85 21.21 2.73 -22.81
C GLU A 85 20.10 2.86 -23.86
N PHE A 86 18.95 2.24 -23.63
CA PHE A 86 17.78 2.37 -24.50
C PHE A 86 17.19 3.78 -24.51
N ILE A 87 17.09 4.43 -23.35
CA ILE A 87 16.63 5.82 -23.23
C ILE A 87 17.59 6.78 -23.96
N GLU A 88 18.90 6.55 -23.83
CA GLU A 88 19.91 7.34 -24.54
C GLU A 88 19.81 7.15 -26.06
N GLU A 89 19.50 5.94 -26.53
CA GLU A 89 19.26 5.68 -27.96
C GLU A 89 18.02 6.42 -28.48
N ILE A 90 16.92 6.40 -27.72
CA ILE A 90 15.70 7.17 -28.01
C ILE A 90 16.02 8.66 -28.08
N TYR A 91 16.77 9.18 -27.11
CA TYR A 91 17.14 10.59 -27.05
C TYR A 91 17.98 11.00 -28.26
N ARG A 92 19.03 10.23 -28.61
CA ARG A 92 19.89 10.51 -29.77
C ARG A 92 19.08 10.56 -31.07
N LYS A 93 18.21 9.58 -31.30
CA LYS A 93 17.37 9.55 -32.51
C LYS A 93 16.33 10.67 -32.53
N GLY A 94 15.82 11.09 -31.37
CA GLY A 94 14.96 12.26 -31.25
C GLY A 94 15.70 13.54 -31.65
N ALA A 95 16.89 13.75 -31.10
CA ALA A 95 17.74 14.91 -31.44
C ALA A 95 18.16 14.92 -32.92
N ASP A 96 18.50 13.76 -33.49
CA ASP A 96 18.80 13.63 -34.93
C ASP A 96 17.58 14.01 -35.79
N LEU A 97 16.38 13.57 -35.40
CA LEU A 97 15.15 13.92 -36.10
C LEU A 97 14.88 15.43 -36.04
N HIS A 98 15.03 16.04 -34.88
CA HIS A 98 14.84 17.49 -34.70
C HIS A 98 15.86 18.30 -35.50
N ALA A 99 17.13 17.86 -35.54
CA ALA A 99 18.15 18.49 -36.37
C ALA A 99 17.81 18.38 -37.88
N LEU A 100 17.35 17.21 -38.33
CA LEU A 100 16.92 16.99 -39.71
C LEU A 100 15.70 17.85 -40.07
N GLU A 101 14.76 18.02 -39.15
CA GLU A 101 13.58 18.88 -39.31
C GLU A 101 13.97 20.36 -39.41
N ALA A 102 14.88 20.83 -38.55
CA ALA A 102 15.40 22.20 -38.60
C ALA A 102 16.15 22.50 -39.91
N MET A 103 16.86 21.51 -40.46
CA MET A 103 17.54 21.65 -41.76
C MET A 103 16.56 21.65 -42.95
N LEU A 104 15.37 21.04 -42.81
CA LEU A 104 14.44 20.81 -43.92
C LEU A 104 13.96 22.12 -44.57
N GLU A 105 13.79 23.18 -43.78
CA GLU A 105 13.32 24.49 -44.27
C GLU A 105 14.27 25.14 -45.28
N ASN A 106 15.57 24.82 -45.20
CA ASN A 106 16.62 25.44 -46.00
C ASN A 106 17.08 24.57 -47.18
N LEU A 107 16.57 23.34 -47.32
CA LEU A 107 17.01 22.37 -48.34
C LEU A 107 16.07 22.35 -49.56
N GLN A 108 16.67 22.22 -50.75
CA GLN A 108 15.97 22.18 -52.03
C GLN A 108 16.42 20.95 -52.87
N GLY A 109 15.60 20.57 -53.86
CA GLY A 109 15.93 19.48 -54.79
C GLY A 109 16.23 18.12 -54.12
N ASP A 110 17.27 17.44 -54.60
CA ASP A 110 17.63 16.08 -54.18
C ASP A 110 18.07 15.96 -52.71
N GLU A 111 18.59 17.04 -52.12
CA GLU A 111 18.99 17.06 -50.71
C GLU A 111 17.77 17.02 -49.78
N ARG A 112 16.68 17.69 -50.17
CA ARG A 112 15.42 17.64 -49.43
C ARG A 112 14.84 16.22 -49.43
N VAL A 113 14.88 15.54 -50.58
CA VAL A 113 14.41 14.15 -50.70
C VAL A 113 15.23 13.22 -49.80
N ARG A 114 16.56 13.37 -49.79
CA ARG A 114 17.46 12.60 -48.91
C ARG A 114 17.21 12.86 -47.43
N ASN A 115 16.94 14.11 -47.03
CA ASN A 115 16.59 14.44 -45.64
C ASN A 115 15.27 13.77 -45.22
N VAL A 116 14.21 13.92 -46.03
CA VAL A 116 12.90 13.30 -45.74
C VAL A 116 13.02 11.77 -45.65
N ALA A 117 13.84 11.13 -46.48
CA ALA A 117 14.12 9.70 -46.39
C ALA A 117 14.75 9.32 -45.04
N LYS A 118 15.75 10.08 -44.56
CA LYS A 118 16.35 9.86 -43.23
C LYS A 118 15.35 10.07 -42.09
N GLN A 119 14.51 11.11 -42.18
CA GLN A 119 13.45 11.32 -41.19
C GLN A 119 12.48 10.15 -41.14
N ARG A 120 12.14 9.58 -42.30
CA ARG A 120 11.28 8.40 -42.38
C ARG A 120 11.93 7.18 -41.71
N GLU A 121 13.20 6.91 -41.97
CA GLU A 121 13.92 5.81 -41.29
C GLU A 121 13.90 5.95 -39.76
N ILE A 122 14.07 7.16 -39.25
CA ILE A 122 14.00 7.42 -37.81
C ILE A 122 12.58 7.21 -37.27
N LYS A 123 11.55 7.69 -37.99
CA LYS A 123 10.14 7.51 -37.61
C LYS A 123 9.73 6.03 -37.64
N ASP A 124 10.17 5.28 -38.64
CA ASP A 124 9.96 3.83 -38.75
C ASP A 124 10.65 3.10 -37.58
N TRP A 125 11.85 3.53 -37.18
CA TRP A 125 12.53 3.01 -35.99
C TRP A 125 11.72 3.30 -34.71
N PHE A 126 11.20 4.52 -34.53
CA PHE A 126 10.36 4.86 -33.38
C PHE A 126 9.08 4.01 -33.31
N SER A 127 8.45 3.77 -34.46
CA SER A 127 7.27 2.90 -34.57
C SER A 127 7.58 1.46 -34.14
N ALA A 128 8.71 0.92 -34.62
CA ALA A 128 9.17 -0.41 -34.20
C ALA A 128 9.46 -0.48 -32.69
N GLN A 129 10.09 0.56 -32.14
CA GLN A 129 10.35 0.61 -30.69
C GLN A 129 9.08 0.70 -29.87
N LEU A 130 8.07 1.48 -30.28
CA LEU A 130 6.82 1.58 -29.53
C LEU A 130 6.14 0.21 -29.38
N ASN A 131 6.11 -0.57 -30.46
CA ASN A 131 5.55 -1.93 -30.46
C ASN A 131 6.38 -2.91 -29.61
N GLY A 132 7.71 -2.78 -29.61
CA GLY A 132 8.62 -3.62 -28.84
C GLY A 132 8.85 -3.19 -27.39
N CYS A 133 8.45 -1.97 -27.02
CA CYS A 133 8.75 -1.37 -25.72
C CYS A 133 8.12 -2.17 -24.58
N ALA A 134 6.84 -2.54 -24.70
CA ALA A 134 6.14 -3.32 -23.67
C ALA A 134 6.85 -4.65 -23.36
N ALA A 135 7.40 -5.33 -24.38
CA ALA A 135 8.15 -6.57 -24.18
C ALA A 135 9.45 -6.36 -23.40
N ARG A 136 10.21 -5.30 -23.69
CA ARG A 136 11.46 -4.96 -22.96
C ARG A 136 11.21 -4.60 -21.50
N PHE A 137 10.14 -3.83 -21.25
CA PHE A 137 9.77 -3.42 -19.89
C PHE A 137 9.01 -4.50 -19.12
N SER A 138 8.45 -5.52 -19.80
CA SER A 138 7.68 -6.59 -19.17
C SER A 138 8.44 -7.30 -18.04
N ARG A 139 9.76 -7.50 -18.18
CA ARG A 139 10.60 -8.11 -17.13
C ARG A 139 10.63 -7.30 -15.82
N PHE A 140 10.48 -5.98 -15.93
CA PHE A 140 10.56 -5.06 -14.80
C PHE A 140 9.18 -4.65 -14.27
N LEU A 141 8.16 -4.76 -15.11
CA LEU A 141 6.75 -4.46 -14.84
C LEU A 141 5.93 -5.72 -14.53
N SER A 142 6.45 -6.92 -14.73
CA SER A 142 5.78 -8.14 -14.32
C SER A 142 5.60 -8.07 -12.81
N PHE A 143 4.37 -7.79 -12.40
CA PHE A 143 3.91 -8.00 -11.05
C PHE A 143 4.23 -9.46 -10.78
N GLY A 144 5.26 -9.73 -9.96
CA GLY A 144 5.46 -11.08 -9.45
C GLY A 144 4.09 -11.53 -8.97
N GLY A 145 3.54 -12.56 -9.62
CA GLY A 145 2.16 -12.95 -9.43
C GLY A 145 1.98 -13.32 -7.98
N ASP A 146 1.48 -12.40 -7.16
CA ASP A 146 1.09 -12.75 -5.81
C ASP A 146 0.15 -11.71 -5.18
N ARG A 147 -1.10 -12.15 -5.07
CA ARG A 147 -2.07 -11.84 -4.01
C ARG A 147 -2.24 -10.36 -3.67
N THR A 148 -3.03 -9.65 -4.51
CA THR A 148 -3.86 -8.56 -3.97
C THR A 148 -4.68 -9.16 -2.81
N MET A 149 -4.69 -8.50 -1.64
CA MET A 149 -5.48 -8.98 -0.51
C MET A 149 -6.94 -9.15 -0.96
N ASN A 150 -7.39 -10.41 -1.02
CA ASN A 150 -8.75 -10.76 -1.43
C ASN A 150 -9.75 -9.94 -0.59
N GLY A 151 -10.82 -9.43 -1.17
CA GLY A 151 -11.80 -8.56 -0.49
C GLY A 151 -12.34 -9.17 0.82
N THR A 152 -12.29 -10.49 0.94
CA THR A 152 -12.54 -11.26 2.16
C THR A 152 -11.59 -10.88 3.30
N GLN A 153 -10.28 -10.81 3.06
CA GLN A 153 -9.27 -10.39 4.05
C GLN A 153 -9.50 -8.94 4.53
N ARG A 154 -9.95 -8.05 3.64
CA ARG A 154 -10.27 -6.66 3.99
C ARG A 154 -11.49 -6.56 4.90
N LYS A 155 -12.55 -7.33 4.59
CA LYS A 155 -13.76 -7.42 5.43
C LYS A 155 -13.46 -7.98 6.82
N LEU A 156 -12.57 -8.95 6.86
CA LEU A 156 -12.09 -9.60 8.07
C LEU A 156 -11.28 -8.66 8.97
N LEU A 157 -10.39 -7.85 8.40
CA LEU A 157 -9.67 -6.77 9.07
C LEU A 157 -10.61 -5.71 9.66
N CYS A 158 -11.60 -5.27 8.88
CA CYS A 158 -12.63 -4.33 9.38
C CYS A 158 -13.43 -4.93 10.55
N GLY A 159 -13.82 -6.21 10.46
CA GLY A 159 -14.50 -6.90 11.54
C GLY A 159 -13.68 -6.93 12.83
N PHE A 160 -12.37 -7.19 12.73
CA PHE A 160 -11.47 -7.19 13.89
C PHE A 160 -11.30 -5.80 14.49
N THR A 161 -11.17 -4.74 13.68
CA THR A 161 -11.08 -3.37 14.20
C THR A 161 -12.35 -2.95 14.95
N ILE A 162 -13.53 -3.32 14.45
CA ILE A 162 -14.81 -3.03 15.10
C ILE A 162 -14.89 -3.79 16.43
N PHE A 163 -14.50 -5.07 16.45
CA PHE A 163 -14.48 -5.88 17.66
C PHE A 163 -13.50 -5.35 18.70
N ALA A 164 -12.28 -4.97 18.31
CA ALA A 164 -11.30 -4.36 19.21
C ALA A 164 -11.82 -3.05 19.81
N SER A 165 -12.53 -2.23 19.01
CA SER A 165 -13.14 -0.97 19.46
C SER A 165 -14.23 -1.20 20.50
N LEU A 166 -15.10 -2.19 20.26
CA LEU A 166 -16.15 -2.61 21.19
C LEU A 166 -15.58 -3.14 22.51
N LEU A 167 -14.50 -3.92 22.44
CA LEU A 167 -13.82 -4.46 23.61
C LEU A 167 -13.19 -3.34 24.45
N LEU A 168 -12.55 -2.37 23.79
CA LEU A 168 -11.96 -1.20 24.46
C LEU A 168 -13.03 -0.32 25.12
N ALA A 169 -14.16 -0.10 24.44
CA ALA A 169 -15.31 0.62 25.02
C ALA A 169 -15.88 -0.11 26.25
N GLY A 170 -15.95 -1.44 26.22
CA GLY A 170 -16.37 -2.26 27.37
C GLY A 170 -15.43 -2.12 28.57
N VAL A 171 -14.12 -2.17 28.35
CA VAL A 171 -13.10 -1.98 29.41
C VAL A 171 -13.18 -0.58 30.01
N VAL A 172 -13.33 0.47 29.18
CA VAL A 172 -13.50 1.86 29.64
C VAL A 172 -14.78 2.01 30.47
N GLY A 173 -15.89 1.38 30.04
CA GLY A 173 -17.15 1.39 30.78
C GLY A 173 -17.03 0.75 32.16
N ILE A 174 -16.30 -0.38 32.26
CA ILE A 174 -16.06 -1.07 33.54
C ILE A 174 -15.17 -0.22 34.47
N LEU A 175 -14.14 0.45 33.94
CA LEU A 175 -13.28 1.36 34.71
C LEU A 175 -14.04 2.62 35.19
N ALA A 176 -14.94 3.16 34.36
CA ALA A 176 -15.81 4.27 34.74
C ALA A 176 -16.80 3.85 35.85
N PHE A 177 -17.37 2.65 35.74
CA PHE A 177 -18.27 2.10 36.76
C PHE A 177 -17.55 1.84 38.09
N ALA A 178 -16.33 1.31 38.05
CA ALA A 178 -15.50 1.12 39.23
C ALA A 178 -15.14 2.45 39.92
N SER A 179 -14.81 3.48 39.14
CA SER A 179 -14.59 4.85 39.65
C SER A 179 -15.85 5.44 40.28
N PHE A 180 -17.01 5.20 39.68
CA PHE A 180 -18.31 5.63 40.21
C PHE A 180 -18.63 4.95 41.56
N GLN A 181 -18.37 3.65 41.68
CA GLN A 181 -18.53 2.93 42.95
C GLN A 181 -17.58 3.45 44.05
N GLY A 182 -16.35 3.82 43.68
CA GLY A 182 -15.40 4.48 44.58
C GLY A 182 -15.95 5.78 45.17
N ILE A 183 -16.55 6.62 44.33
CA ILE A 183 -17.18 7.90 44.74
C ILE A 183 -18.37 7.66 45.69
N VAL A 184 -19.21 6.67 45.40
CA VAL A 184 -20.37 6.31 46.25
C VAL A 184 -19.92 5.82 47.64
N SER A 185 -18.79 5.12 47.74
CA SER A 185 -18.26 4.64 49.03
C SER A 185 -17.80 5.77 49.97
N THR A 186 -17.37 6.90 49.43
CA THR A 186 -16.95 8.11 50.19
C THR A 186 -18.11 8.94 50.74
N GLN A 187 -19.35 8.73 50.29
CA GLN A 187 -20.56 9.43 50.75
C GLN A 187 -21.43 8.57 51.71
N GLY A 188 -20.98 7.37 52.06
CA GLY A 188 -21.78 6.32 52.73
C GLY A 188 -21.91 6.41 54.24
N ASP A 189 -22.20 7.58 54.81
CA ASP A 189 -22.54 7.69 56.25
C ASP A 189 -24.04 7.86 56.54
N VAL A 190 -24.91 7.86 55.51
CA VAL A 190 -26.37 8.08 55.70
C VAL A 190 -27.25 6.92 55.21
N PHE A 191 -26.72 5.89 54.55
CA PHE A 191 -27.53 4.75 54.05
C PHE A 191 -27.17 3.42 54.69
N ASP A 192 -28.22 2.68 55.03
CA ASP A 192 -28.23 1.43 55.81
C ASP A 192 -27.27 0.37 55.20
N LYS A 193 -26.18 0.08 55.93
CA LYS A 193 -24.98 -0.63 55.42
C LYS A 193 -25.20 -2.13 55.16
N VAL A 194 -26.32 -2.72 55.60
CA VAL A 194 -26.56 -4.17 55.57
C VAL A 194 -27.18 -4.62 54.24
N VAL A 195 -28.25 -3.97 53.78
CA VAL A 195 -28.98 -4.37 52.56
C VAL A 195 -28.16 -4.08 51.30
N PHE A 196 -27.43 -2.96 51.27
CA PHE A 196 -26.62 -2.58 50.11
C PHE A 196 -25.45 -3.53 49.85
N LYS A 197 -24.86 -4.08 50.91
CA LYS A 197 -23.69 -4.96 50.81
C LYS A 197 -24.00 -6.30 50.12
N ASP A 198 -25.20 -6.84 50.34
CA ASP A 198 -25.59 -8.12 49.74
C ASP A 198 -26.00 -7.96 48.27
N HIS A 199 -26.68 -6.87 47.89
CA HIS A 199 -26.90 -6.54 46.48
C HIS A 199 -25.60 -6.28 45.71
N LEU A 200 -24.62 -5.63 46.35
CA LEU A 200 -23.33 -5.36 45.74
C LEU A 200 -22.54 -6.63 45.43
N LYS A 201 -22.57 -7.64 46.33
CA LYS A 201 -21.91 -8.94 46.09
C LYS A 201 -22.48 -9.64 44.86
N TRP A 202 -23.81 -9.64 44.69
CA TRP A 202 -24.46 -10.24 43.52
C TRP A 202 -24.11 -9.53 42.22
N ILE A 203 -24.05 -8.19 42.24
CA ILE A 203 -23.66 -7.39 41.07
C ILE A 203 -22.21 -7.69 40.69
N VAL A 204 -21.29 -7.73 41.66
CA VAL A 204 -19.87 -8.03 41.41
C VAL A 204 -19.70 -9.46 40.90
N ALA A 205 -20.42 -10.44 41.47
CA ALA A 205 -20.40 -11.83 40.99
C ALA A 205 -20.89 -11.94 39.54
N ALA A 206 -22.01 -11.26 39.21
CA ALA A 206 -22.55 -11.23 37.85
C ALA A 206 -21.57 -10.60 36.86
N LEU A 207 -20.95 -9.46 37.20
CA LEU A 207 -19.95 -8.79 36.38
C LEU A 207 -18.70 -9.66 36.14
N THR A 208 -18.27 -10.41 37.16
CA THR A 208 -17.11 -11.30 37.06
C THR A 208 -17.38 -12.46 36.10
N VAL A 209 -18.59 -13.04 36.15
CA VAL A 209 -19.02 -14.09 35.21
C VAL A 209 -19.11 -13.54 33.79
N LEU A 210 -19.67 -12.34 33.62
CA LEU A 210 -19.81 -11.69 32.32
C LEU A 210 -18.44 -11.38 31.69
N LEU A 211 -17.49 -10.90 32.48
CA LEU A 211 -16.10 -10.70 32.07
C LEU A 211 -15.40 -12.01 31.70
N GLY A 212 -15.62 -13.08 32.48
CA GLY A 212 -15.09 -14.41 32.17
C GLY A 212 -15.60 -14.95 30.83
N LEU A 213 -16.89 -14.81 30.56
CA LEU A 213 -17.50 -15.19 29.28
C LEU A 213 -16.97 -14.33 28.12
N LEU A 214 -16.78 -13.03 28.34
CA LEU A 214 -16.21 -12.12 27.35
C LEU A 214 -14.75 -12.51 27.05
N PHE A 215 -13.96 -12.83 28.07
CA PHE A 215 -12.59 -13.32 27.91
C PHE A 215 -12.53 -14.63 27.12
N ILE A 216 -13.38 -15.61 27.43
CA ILE A 216 -13.48 -16.87 26.68
C ILE A 216 -13.85 -16.59 25.21
N GLY A 217 -14.80 -15.68 24.96
CA GLY A 217 -15.18 -15.27 23.62
C GLY A 217 -14.02 -14.64 22.84
N VAL A 218 -13.21 -13.81 23.50
CA VAL A 218 -12.03 -13.17 22.89
C VAL A 218 -10.95 -14.21 22.58
N VAL A 219 -10.65 -15.12 23.51
CA VAL A 219 -9.66 -16.19 23.31
C VAL A 219 -10.10 -17.12 22.18
N ALA A 220 -11.37 -17.52 22.16
CA ALA A 220 -11.93 -18.35 21.09
C ALA A 220 -11.88 -17.64 19.74
N PHE A 221 -12.20 -16.33 19.71
CA PHE A 221 -12.15 -15.52 18.50
C PHE A 221 -10.72 -15.37 17.98
N VAL A 222 -9.76 -15.03 18.84
CA VAL A 222 -8.33 -14.92 18.50
C VAL A 222 -7.76 -16.27 18.05
N GLY A 223 -8.11 -17.37 18.72
CA GLY A 223 -7.69 -18.71 18.36
C GLY A 223 -8.25 -19.15 17.00
N PHE A 224 -9.54 -18.92 16.76
CA PHE A 224 -10.18 -19.14 15.46
C PHE A 224 -9.47 -18.34 14.36
N TRP A 225 -9.17 -17.08 14.64
CA TRP A 225 -8.44 -16.19 13.75
C TRP A 225 -7.02 -16.64 13.44
N PHE A 226 -6.28 -17.12 14.44
CA PHE A 226 -4.93 -17.65 14.28
C PHE A 226 -4.90 -18.91 13.42
N VAL A 227 -5.86 -19.82 13.65
CA VAL A 227 -6.01 -21.05 12.85
C VAL A 227 -6.39 -20.71 11.41
N LEU A 228 -7.31 -19.76 11.20
CA LEU A 228 -7.70 -19.30 9.87
C LEU A 228 -6.52 -18.65 9.15
N GLY A 229 -5.71 -17.86 9.87
CA GLY A 229 -4.48 -17.25 9.35
C GLY A 229 -3.47 -18.28 8.86
N LYS A 230 -3.18 -19.32 9.65
CA LYS A 230 -2.27 -20.40 9.26
C LYS A 230 -2.77 -21.20 8.05
N LYS A 231 -4.08 -21.46 7.97
CA LYS A 231 -4.64 -22.21 6.83
C LYS A 231 -4.46 -21.44 5.51
N LEU A 232 -4.62 -20.12 5.56
CA LEU A 232 -4.42 -19.24 4.40
C LEU A 232 -2.95 -19.04 4.00
N GLU A 233 -2.01 -19.41 4.87
CA GLU A 233 -0.57 -19.40 4.60
C GLU A 233 -0.07 -20.73 4.00
N HIS A 234 -0.76 -21.84 4.26
CA HIS A 234 -0.42 -23.15 3.71
C HIS A 234 -1.01 -23.40 2.32
N ASP A 235 -2.14 -22.76 2.01
CA ASP A 235 -2.85 -22.90 0.72
C ASP A 235 -2.31 -21.97 -0.39
N ALA A 236 -1.28 -21.16 -0.10
CA ALA A 236 -0.85 -20.09 -1.01
C ALA A 236 0.62 -19.73 -0.88
#